data_AF-A0A7C1IRC3-F1
#
_entry.id   AF-A0A7C1IRC3-F1
#
_cell.length_a   1.000
_cell.length_b   1.000
_cell.length_c   1.000
_cell.angle_alpha   90.00
_cell.angle_beta   90.00
_cell.angle_gamma   90.00
#
_symmetry.space_group_name_H-M   'P 1'
#
loop_
_entity.id
_entity.type
_entity.pdbx_description
1 polymer ?
#
loop_
_entity_poly.entity_id
_entity_poly.type
_entity_poly.pdbx_seq_one_letter_code
_entity_poly.pdbx_strand_id
1 'polypeptide(L)'
;MPGKVIGLALKAARDAEAKGFSSETIISDLAEVLNAPDDYLEDPTYGAVAAELVKTRSKTVASSYDLGNAAPYRVWGAAGIEAGALEQMKRAVRLPIAVRGALMPDAHEGYGLPIGGVLATDNSVIPYAVGVDIACRMRMTVFNASPIVLDQKREKFRTVLEEQTRFGAGGEWETPRDHDVLENRLWHEHPAARQYRDVAWRQLGTSGSGNHFVEFGALTVTSEIPSPLGRIPPGTYLALLSHSGSRRFGLEMANYYTKVAMQRHATLPKDFKHLAWLNLDEEAGAEYWAAMTLAGLYASANHAVIHQQIIDALRLPVLGGIENHHNFAWKEIVDGREVIVHRKGATPAGQDVLGVIPGSMTA
;
A
#
# COMPACT_ATOMS: atom_id res chain seq x y z
N MET A 1 -21.84 -6.12 26.45
CA MET A 1 -21.29 -7.51 26.38
C MET A 1 -21.39 -8.02 24.96
N PRO A 2 -20.46 -8.89 24.50
CA PRO A 2 -20.50 -9.47 23.15
C PRO A 2 -21.80 -10.27 22.92
N GLY A 3 -22.36 -10.20 21.71
CA GLY A 3 -23.63 -10.89 21.38
C GLY A 3 -23.59 -12.41 21.60
N LYS A 4 -22.41 -13.02 21.47
CA LYS A 4 -22.20 -14.46 21.72
C LYS A 4 -22.31 -14.83 23.21
N VAL A 5 -21.81 -13.99 24.11
CA VAL A 5 -21.91 -14.22 25.57
C VAL A 5 -23.38 -14.19 26.02
N ILE A 6 -24.14 -13.22 25.52
CA ILE A 6 -25.57 -13.09 25.83
C ILE A 6 -26.35 -14.32 25.31
N GLY A 7 -26.06 -14.78 24.09
CA GLY A 7 -26.68 -15.98 23.53
C GLY A 7 -26.40 -17.25 24.34
N LEU A 8 -25.17 -17.41 24.84
CA LEU A 8 -24.80 -18.54 25.71
C LEU A 8 -25.45 -18.44 27.08
N ALA A 9 -25.52 -17.25 27.68
CA ALA A 9 -26.18 -17.03 28.97
C ALA A 9 -27.69 -17.34 28.90
N LEU A 10 -28.37 -16.92 27.82
CA LEU A 10 -29.78 -17.25 27.60
C LEU A 10 -30.04 -18.74 27.35
N LYS A 11 -29.04 -19.48 26.86
CA LYS A 11 -29.12 -20.93 26.72
C LYS A 11 -28.93 -21.60 28.08
N ALA A 12 -27.89 -21.23 28.82
CA ALA A 12 -27.61 -21.75 30.16
C ALA A 12 -28.77 -21.51 31.12
N ALA A 13 -29.41 -20.34 31.06
CA ALA A 13 -30.61 -20.02 31.84
C ALA A 13 -31.78 -20.98 31.56
N ARG A 14 -32.03 -21.30 30.29
CA ARG A 14 -33.08 -22.26 29.89
C ARG A 14 -32.75 -23.69 30.34
N ASP A 15 -31.49 -24.09 30.23
CA ASP A 15 -31.04 -25.41 30.66
C ASP A 15 -31.11 -25.56 32.20
N ALA A 16 -30.88 -24.48 32.95
CA ALA A 16 -31.06 -24.44 34.41
C ALA A 16 -32.54 -24.46 34.81
N GLU A 17 -33.40 -23.69 34.13
CA GLU A 17 -34.85 -23.70 34.37
C GLU A 17 -35.45 -25.09 34.13
N ALA A 18 -35.03 -25.79 33.07
CA ALA A 18 -35.45 -27.16 32.77
C ALA A 18 -35.01 -28.19 33.85
N LYS A 19 -33.98 -27.87 34.64
CA LYS A 19 -33.52 -28.67 35.79
C LYS A 19 -34.21 -28.28 37.10
N GLY A 20 -35.13 -27.33 37.09
CA GLY A 20 -35.95 -26.92 38.24
C GLY A 20 -35.35 -25.79 39.09
N PHE A 21 -34.32 -25.09 38.60
CA PHE A 21 -33.78 -23.92 39.29
C PHE A 21 -34.74 -22.72 39.17
N SER A 22 -34.86 -21.93 40.24
CA SER A 22 -35.69 -20.73 40.24
C SER A 22 -35.04 -19.60 39.44
N SER A 23 -35.84 -18.66 38.91
CA SER A 23 -35.32 -17.50 38.18
C SER A 23 -34.38 -16.65 39.04
N GLU A 24 -34.63 -16.53 40.34
CA GLU A 24 -33.75 -15.81 41.28
C GLU A 24 -32.38 -16.48 41.39
N THR A 25 -32.35 -17.82 41.49
CA THR A 25 -31.10 -18.59 41.54
C THR A 25 -30.31 -18.46 40.24
N ILE A 26 -30.97 -18.59 39.08
CA ILE A 26 -30.32 -18.50 37.77
C ILE A 26 -29.69 -17.11 37.55
N ILE A 27 -30.39 -16.05 37.96
CA ILE A 27 -29.86 -14.68 37.87
C ILE A 27 -28.65 -14.51 38.79
N SER A 28 -28.71 -15.05 40.01
CA SER A 28 -27.59 -15.04 40.96
C SER A 28 -26.38 -15.77 40.40
N ASP A 29 -26.55 -17.00 39.91
CA ASP A 29 -25.47 -17.82 39.35
C ASP A 29 -24.82 -17.13 38.14
N LEU A 30 -25.62 -16.58 37.22
CA LEU A 30 -25.09 -15.85 36.06
C LEU A 30 -24.33 -14.57 36.47
N ALA A 31 -24.72 -13.92 37.57
CA ALA A 31 -23.99 -12.79 38.12
C ALA A 31 -22.65 -13.22 38.73
N GLU A 32 -22.60 -14.38 39.40
CA GLU A 32 -21.35 -14.96 39.92
C GLU A 32 -20.42 -15.38 38.79
N VAL A 33 -20.94 -16.07 37.76
CA VAL A 33 -20.19 -16.43 36.55
C VAL A 33 -19.64 -15.19 35.82
N LEU A 34 -20.39 -14.09 35.82
CA LEU A 34 -19.91 -12.83 35.26
C LEU A 34 -18.75 -12.22 36.05
N ASN A 35 -18.80 -12.31 37.38
CA ASN A 35 -17.81 -11.74 38.28
C ASN A 35 -16.53 -12.59 38.38
N ALA A 36 -16.67 -13.92 38.39
CA ALA A 36 -15.58 -14.88 38.58
C ALA A 36 -15.67 -16.05 37.58
N PRO A 37 -15.54 -15.79 36.26
CA PRO A 37 -15.77 -16.82 35.24
C PRO A 37 -14.77 -17.98 35.30
N ASP A 38 -13.58 -17.79 35.87
CA ASP A 38 -12.57 -18.83 36.00
C ASP A 38 -13.04 -19.99 36.90
N ASP A 39 -13.86 -19.71 37.90
CA ASP A 39 -14.35 -20.70 38.88
C ASP A 39 -15.42 -21.64 38.29
N TYR A 40 -16.00 -21.27 37.14
CA TYR A 40 -17.11 -21.98 36.50
C TYR A 40 -16.69 -22.68 35.20
N LEU A 41 -15.40 -22.75 34.86
CA LEU A 41 -14.94 -23.34 33.59
C LEU A 41 -15.35 -24.81 33.41
N GLU A 42 -15.39 -25.57 34.51
CA GLU A 42 -15.80 -26.97 34.53
C GLU A 42 -17.30 -27.13 34.90
N ASP A 43 -18.04 -26.04 35.07
CA ASP A 43 -19.45 -26.09 35.44
C ASP A 43 -20.31 -26.65 34.28
N PRO A 44 -21.14 -27.68 34.53
CA PRO A 44 -21.90 -28.36 33.48
C PRO A 44 -23.04 -27.52 32.89
N THR A 45 -23.43 -26.41 33.52
CA THR A 45 -24.52 -25.53 33.08
C THR A 45 -23.95 -24.20 32.55
N TYR A 46 -22.96 -23.62 33.23
CA TYR A 46 -22.44 -22.29 32.95
C TYR A 46 -21.03 -22.28 32.34
N GLY A 47 -20.35 -23.43 32.21
CA GLY A 47 -18.98 -23.53 31.70
C GLY A 47 -18.77 -22.95 30.31
N ALA A 48 -19.77 -23.07 29.43
CA ALA A 48 -19.71 -22.44 28.10
C ALA A 48 -19.75 -20.90 28.16
N VAL A 49 -20.51 -20.33 29.12
CA VAL A 49 -20.59 -18.88 29.34
C VAL A 49 -19.28 -18.38 29.95
N ALA A 50 -18.78 -19.07 30.97
CA ALA A 50 -17.50 -18.85 31.62
C ALA A 50 -16.33 -18.87 30.63
N ALA A 51 -16.22 -19.89 29.79
CA ALA A 51 -15.15 -20.01 28.79
C ALA A 51 -15.15 -18.85 27.79
N GLU A 52 -16.32 -18.39 27.33
CA GLU A 52 -16.41 -17.24 26.42
C GLU A 52 -16.11 -15.91 27.15
N LEU A 53 -16.47 -15.78 28.42
CA LEU A 53 -16.11 -14.63 29.27
C LEU A 53 -14.60 -14.57 29.50
N VAL A 54 -13.94 -15.68 29.88
CA VAL A 54 -12.47 -15.75 30.04
C VAL A 54 -11.78 -15.43 28.72
N LYS A 55 -12.23 -16.01 27.60
CA LYS A 55 -11.71 -15.70 26.26
C LYS A 55 -11.87 -14.23 25.90
N THR A 56 -12.99 -13.61 26.26
CA THR A 56 -13.23 -12.19 26.04
C THR A 56 -12.33 -11.34 26.94
N ARG A 57 -12.19 -11.69 28.22
CA ARG A 57 -11.32 -11.01 29.19
C ARG A 57 -9.86 -11.04 28.77
N SER A 58 -9.35 -12.21 28.36
CA SER A 58 -7.98 -12.37 27.86
C SER A 58 -7.73 -11.57 26.57
N LYS A 59 -8.74 -11.41 25.71
CA LYS A 59 -8.67 -10.46 24.58
C LYS A 59 -8.62 -9.00 25.03
N THR A 60 -9.37 -8.62 26.05
CA THR A 60 -9.42 -7.23 26.54
C THR A 60 -8.12 -6.83 27.26
N VAL A 61 -7.56 -7.71 28.10
CA VAL A 61 -6.31 -7.45 28.84
C VAL A 61 -5.08 -7.38 27.90
N ALA A 62 -5.11 -8.09 26.78
CA ALA A 62 -4.05 -8.05 25.77
C ALA A 62 -4.13 -6.85 24.79
N SER A 63 -5.09 -5.92 24.91
CA SER A 63 -5.45 -5.03 23.79
C SER A 63 -5.81 -3.57 24.08
N SER A 64 -5.26 -2.92 25.11
CA SER A 64 -5.27 -1.45 25.09
C SER A 64 -4.08 -0.94 24.29
N TYR A 65 -4.29 -0.69 22.99
CA TYR A 65 -3.35 0.14 22.23
C TYR A 65 -3.37 1.55 22.83
N ASP A 66 -2.21 2.09 23.18
CA ASP A 66 -2.12 3.52 23.50
C ASP A 66 -2.24 4.33 22.21
N LEU A 67 -3.42 4.90 21.99
CA LEU A 67 -3.75 5.79 20.87
C LEU A 67 -3.94 7.24 21.34
N GLY A 68 -3.61 7.52 22.60
CA GLY A 68 -3.74 8.85 23.19
C GLY A 68 -2.66 9.80 22.69
N ASN A 69 -1.45 9.26 22.51
CA ASN A 69 -0.27 9.99 22.08
C ASN A 69 -0.18 10.10 20.56
N ALA A 70 0.24 11.26 20.05
CA ALA A 70 0.45 11.50 18.63
C ALA A 70 1.92 11.82 18.35
N ALA A 71 2.49 11.13 17.37
CA ALA A 71 3.79 11.46 16.81
C ALA A 71 3.78 12.87 16.18
N PRO A 72 4.91 13.61 16.22
CA PRO A 72 5.01 14.91 15.59
C PRO A 72 4.82 14.79 14.07
N TYR A 73 4.07 15.73 13.49
CA TYR A 73 3.89 15.78 12.04
C TYR A 73 3.71 17.21 11.53
N ARG A 74 3.97 17.41 10.23
CA ARG A 74 3.80 18.69 9.55
C ARG A 74 2.84 18.56 8.38
N VAL A 75 2.04 19.60 8.15
CA VAL A 75 1.11 19.71 7.02
C VAL A 75 1.54 20.87 6.15
N TRP A 76 1.60 20.65 4.84
CA TRP A 76 1.82 21.70 3.84
C TRP A 76 0.52 21.93 3.08
N GLY A 77 0.16 23.19 2.81
CA GLY A 77 -1.05 23.50 2.05
C GLY A 77 -2.36 23.17 2.75
N ALA A 78 -2.40 23.15 4.10
CA ALA A 78 -3.55 22.71 4.89
C ALA A 78 -4.91 23.28 4.48
N ALA A 79 -4.96 24.52 3.97
CA ALA A 79 -6.20 25.16 3.51
C ALA A 79 -6.83 24.50 2.27
N GLY A 80 -6.05 23.75 1.48
CA GLY A 80 -6.52 23.04 0.28
C GLY A 80 -6.79 21.55 0.49
N ILE A 81 -6.56 21.02 1.70
CA ILE A 81 -6.70 19.60 2.01
C ILE A 81 -8.09 19.35 2.61
N GLU A 82 -8.77 18.33 2.09
CA GLU A 82 -10.09 17.94 2.61
C GLU A 82 -10.03 17.37 4.04
N ALA A 83 -11.15 17.50 4.77
CA ALA A 83 -11.24 17.09 6.17
C ALA A 83 -10.97 15.58 6.37
N GLY A 84 -11.41 14.73 5.43
CA GLY A 84 -11.20 13.28 5.48
C GLY A 84 -9.72 12.91 5.54
N ALA A 85 -8.91 13.49 4.65
CA ALA A 85 -7.46 13.26 4.61
C ALA A 85 -6.76 13.74 5.89
N LEU A 86 -7.16 14.90 6.43
CA LEU A 86 -6.64 15.41 7.69
C LEU A 86 -6.94 14.47 8.86
N GLU A 87 -8.17 13.94 8.94
CA GLU A 87 -8.55 12.97 9.97
C GLU A 87 -7.82 11.62 9.82
N GLN A 88 -7.59 11.16 8.58
CA GLN A 88 -6.77 9.97 8.35
C GLN A 88 -5.33 10.16 8.85
N MET A 89 -4.72 11.32 8.56
CA MET A 89 -3.38 11.61 9.04
C MET A 89 -3.32 11.71 10.57
N LYS A 90 -4.31 12.38 11.20
CA LYS A 90 -4.43 12.47 12.67
C LYS A 90 -4.51 11.10 13.32
N ARG A 91 -5.19 10.12 12.71
CA ARG A 91 -5.23 8.73 13.21
C ARG A 91 -3.90 8.01 13.00
N ALA A 92 -3.30 8.16 11.82
CA ALA A 92 -2.04 7.50 11.47
C ALA A 92 -0.90 7.84 12.43
N VAL A 93 -0.78 9.11 12.83
CA VAL A 93 0.26 9.55 13.78
C VAL A 93 -0.02 9.13 15.23
N ARG A 94 -1.20 8.61 15.54
CA ARG A 94 -1.56 8.11 16.88
C ARG A 94 -1.30 6.63 17.07
N LEU A 95 -0.78 5.94 16.06
CA LEU A 95 -0.36 4.56 16.22
C LEU A 95 0.81 4.50 17.21
N PRO A 96 0.89 3.47 18.06
CA PRO A 96 1.98 3.32 19.02
C PRO A 96 3.35 3.12 18.35
N ILE A 97 3.36 2.69 17.08
CA ILE A 97 4.55 2.54 16.25
C ILE A 97 4.91 3.81 15.48
N ALA A 98 4.09 4.87 15.50
CA ALA A 98 4.36 6.08 14.73
C ALA A 98 5.51 6.88 15.35
N VAL A 99 6.46 7.28 14.51
CA VAL A 99 7.63 8.09 14.92
C VAL A 99 7.49 9.52 14.43
N ARG A 100 7.07 9.72 13.18
CA ARG A 100 6.92 11.05 12.57
C ARG A 100 5.97 11.01 11.39
N GLY A 101 5.32 12.14 11.11
CA GLY A 101 4.43 12.28 9.97
C GLY A 101 4.70 13.50 9.08
N ALA A 102 4.22 13.45 7.86
CA ALA A 102 4.16 14.56 6.92
C ALA A 102 2.91 14.43 6.05
N LEU A 103 2.28 15.54 5.68
CA LEU A 103 1.11 15.56 4.79
C LEU A 103 1.30 16.60 3.69
N MET A 104 1.30 16.14 2.44
CA MET A 104 1.55 16.95 1.25
C MET A 104 0.32 17.78 0.85
N PRO A 105 0.50 18.86 0.07
CA PRO A 105 -0.60 19.76 -0.34
C PRO A 105 -1.68 19.13 -1.21
N ASP A 106 -1.37 18.05 -1.91
CA ASP A 106 -2.26 17.28 -2.79
C ASP A 106 -3.01 16.17 -2.05
N ALA A 107 -2.96 16.17 -0.71
CA ALA A 107 -3.52 15.10 0.08
C ALA A 107 -5.05 14.99 -0.03
N HIS A 108 -5.51 13.75 -0.16
CA HIS A 108 -6.92 13.38 -0.25
C HIS A 108 -7.15 11.98 0.34
N GLU A 109 -8.41 11.67 0.62
CA GLU A 109 -8.83 10.48 1.33
C GLU A 109 -8.47 9.21 0.56
N GLY A 110 -7.92 8.24 1.27
CA GLY A 110 -7.58 6.92 0.73
C GLY A 110 -7.85 5.80 1.73
N TYR A 111 -7.18 4.66 1.57
CA TYR A 111 -7.25 3.55 2.54
C TYR A 111 -6.13 3.61 3.57
N GLY A 112 -6.42 3.76 4.86
CA GLY A 112 -5.39 3.80 5.90
C GLY A 112 -4.71 5.17 5.95
N LEU A 113 -3.48 5.26 5.44
CA LEU A 113 -2.80 6.55 5.26
C LEU A 113 -3.47 7.31 4.09
N PRO A 114 -3.69 8.64 4.20
CA PRO A 114 -4.21 9.42 3.07
C PRO A 114 -3.20 9.39 1.91
N ILE A 115 -3.70 9.59 0.69
CA ILE A 115 -2.82 9.90 -0.45
C ILE A 115 -2.20 11.28 -0.18
N GLY A 116 -0.93 11.48 -0.54
CA GLY A 116 -0.12 12.61 -0.09
C GLY A 116 0.43 12.45 1.34
N GLY A 117 0.20 11.32 1.99
CA GLY A 117 0.68 11.04 3.35
C GLY A 117 2.09 10.43 3.39
N VAL A 118 2.86 10.84 4.38
CA VAL A 118 4.14 10.23 4.76
C VAL A 118 4.10 9.86 6.24
N LEU A 119 4.43 8.61 6.58
CA LEU A 119 4.44 8.12 7.95
C LEU A 119 5.71 7.28 8.21
N ALA A 120 6.54 7.77 9.11
CA ALA A 120 7.67 7.03 9.67
C ALA A 120 7.19 6.19 10.86
N THR A 121 7.53 4.91 10.87
CA THR A 121 7.17 3.96 11.93
C THR A 121 8.38 3.21 12.46
N ASP A 122 8.27 2.75 13.70
CA ASP A 122 9.29 1.94 14.35
C ASP A 122 9.21 0.47 13.92
N ASN A 123 10.23 0.00 13.22
CA ASN A 123 10.44 -1.37 12.73
C ASN A 123 9.18 -2.11 12.24
N SER A 124 8.23 -1.38 11.67
CA SER A 124 6.90 -1.89 11.34
C SER A 124 6.45 -1.33 10.01
N VAL A 125 5.77 -2.16 9.23
CA VAL A 125 5.25 -1.80 7.92
C VAL A 125 3.72 -1.90 7.90
N ILE A 126 3.05 -0.90 7.33
CA ILE A 126 1.59 -0.83 7.19
C ILE A 126 1.26 -0.99 5.70
N PRO A 127 0.74 -2.15 5.26
CA PRO A 127 0.54 -2.40 3.83
C PRO A 127 -0.34 -1.37 3.11
N TYR A 128 -1.41 -0.88 3.75
CA TYR A 128 -2.25 0.19 3.18
C TYR A 128 -1.65 1.60 3.25
N ALA A 129 -0.62 1.81 4.07
CA ALA A 129 0.19 3.02 4.05
C ALA A 129 1.25 3.02 2.93
N VAL A 130 1.63 1.84 2.40
CA VAL A 130 2.35 1.72 1.13
C VAL A 130 1.40 2.01 -0.04
N GLY A 131 0.18 1.48 0.04
CA GLY A 131 -0.85 1.61 -0.99
C GLY A 131 -1.09 0.29 -1.74
N VAL A 132 -2.26 0.19 -2.37
CA VAL A 132 -2.67 -1.01 -3.11
C VAL A 132 -1.92 -1.18 -4.43
N ASP A 133 -1.51 -0.08 -5.05
CA ASP A 133 -0.62 -0.11 -6.21
C ASP A 133 0.83 0.10 -5.74
N ILE A 134 1.41 -0.99 -5.22
CA ILE A 134 2.75 -0.98 -4.64
C ILE A 134 3.74 -0.52 -5.70
N ALA A 135 4.60 0.42 -5.33
CA ALA A 135 5.63 1.00 -6.16
C ALA A 135 5.14 1.61 -7.47
N CYS A 136 3.89 2.11 -7.47
CA CYS A 136 3.40 3.01 -8.52
C CYS A 136 4.42 4.14 -8.74
N ARG A 137 4.74 4.38 -10.00
CA ARG A 137 5.92 5.16 -10.39
C ARG A 137 5.80 5.82 -11.75
N MET A 138 6.65 6.82 -11.91
CA MET A 138 6.79 7.62 -13.10
C MET A 138 8.10 7.20 -13.74
N ARG A 139 8.10 7.02 -15.06
CA ARG A 139 9.34 6.93 -15.84
C ARG A 139 9.26 7.87 -17.03
N MET A 140 10.29 8.65 -17.23
CA MET A 140 10.45 9.56 -18.35
C MET A 140 11.64 9.13 -19.22
N THR A 141 11.45 9.11 -20.53
CA THR A 141 12.53 9.02 -21.53
C THR A 141 12.53 10.29 -22.36
N VAL A 142 13.68 10.91 -22.50
CA VAL A 142 13.88 12.14 -23.28
C VAL A 142 14.59 11.81 -24.57
N PHE A 143 13.98 12.15 -25.70
CA PHE A 143 14.53 11.89 -27.03
C PHE A 143 15.28 13.12 -27.55
N ASN A 144 16.32 12.89 -28.36
CA ASN A 144 16.97 13.93 -29.15
C ASN A 144 16.10 14.29 -30.37
N ALA A 145 14.92 14.81 -30.11
CA ALA A 145 13.93 15.20 -31.11
C ALA A 145 13.10 16.38 -30.60
N SER A 146 12.67 17.25 -31.50
CA SER A 146 11.75 18.34 -31.18
C SER A 146 10.34 17.79 -30.92
N PRO A 147 9.56 18.33 -29.96
CA PRO A 147 8.17 17.91 -29.76
C PRO A 147 7.26 18.22 -30.95
N ILE A 148 7.67 19.08 -31.89
CA ILE A 148 6.93 19.40 -33.12
C ILE A 148 6.63 18.13 -33.95
N VAL A 149 7.41 17.05 -33.79
CA VAL A 149 7.16 15.79 -34.50
C VAL A 149 5.81 15.16 -34.11
N LEU A 150 5.25 15.50 -32.95
CA LEU A 150 3.95 15.02 -32.49
C LEU A 150 2.83 15.53 -33.40
N ASP A 151 2.87 16.80 -33.78
CA ASP A 151 1.88 17.38 -34.70
C ASP A 151 2.07 16.85 -36.13
N GLN A 152 3.33 16.65 -36.54
CA GLN A 152 3.66 16.18 -37.88
C GLN A 152 3.32 14.69 -38.10
N LYS A 153 3.35 13.87 -37.03
CA LYS A 153 3.24 12.40 -37.12
C LYS A 153 2.32 11.82 -36.05
N ARG A 154 1.25 12.54 -35.69
CA ARG A 154 0.34 12.20 -34.60
C ARG A 154 -0.12 10.74 -34.60
N GLU A 155 -0.59 10.25 -35.75
CA GLU A 155 -1.05 8.87 -35.88
C GLU A 155 0.06 7.86 -35.62
N LYS A 156 1.30 8.11 -36.08
CA LYS A 156 2.43 7.21 -35.78
C LYS A 156 2.66 7.08 -34.28
N PHE A 157 2.69 8.19 -33.54
CA PHE A 157 2.92 8.16 -32.10
C PHE A 157 1.77 7.51 -31.35
N ARG A 158 0.53 7.77 -31.77
CA ARG A 158 -0.67 7.11 -31.24
C ARG A 158 -0.60 5.59 -31.45
N THR A 159 -0.34 5.13 -32.67
CA THR A 159 -0.21 3.70 -32.99
C THR A 159 0.89 3.05 -32.17
N VAL A 160 2.04 3.71 -32.00
CA VAL A 160 3.12 3.18 -31.15
C VAL A 160 2.67 3.01 -29.70
N LEU A 161 1.92 3.96 -29.13
CA LEU A 161 1.36 3.77 -27.79
C LEU A 161 0.39 2.59 -27.75
N GLU A 162 -0.55 2.51 -28.68
CA GLU A 162 -1.57 1.44 -28.71
C GLU A 162 -0.96 0.04 -28.92
N GLU A 163 0.12 -0.07 -29.70
CA GLU A 163 0.75 -1.35 -30.02
C GLU A 163 1.80 -1.80 -29.01
N GLN A 164 2.55 -0.86 -28.39
CA GLN A 164 3.71 -1.16 -27.54
C GLN A 164 3.41 -1.15 -26.02
N THR A 165 2.16 -0.91 -25.63
CA THR A 165 1.67 -1.18 -24.26
C THR A 165 0.24 -1.72 -24.31
N ARG A 166 -0.33 -2.06 -23.14
CA ARG A 166 -1.73 -2.44 -22.98
C ARG A 166 -2.40 -1.59 -21.91
N PHE A 167 -3.51 -0.97 -22.28
CA PHE A 167 -4.37 -0.22 -21.37
C PHE A 167 -5.57 -1.08 -20.95
N GLY A 168 -6.18 -0.73 -19.83
CA GLY A 168 -7.35 -1.41 -19.28
C GLY A 168 -7.03 -2.41 -18.17
N ALA A 169 -8.06 -2.73 -17.39
CA ALA A 169 -7.97 -3.66 -16.29
C ALA A 169 -7.76 -5.08 -16.85
N GLY A 170 -6.75 -5.79 -16.34
CA GLY A 170 -6.42 -7.14 -16.80
C GLY A 170 -5.77 -7.22 -18.18
N GLY A 171 -5.29 -6.10 -18.74
CA GLY A 171 -4.50 -6.13 -19.98
C GLY A 171 -3.30 -7.05 -19.86
N GLU A 172 -3.19 -8.00 -20.80
CA GLU A 172 -2.16 -9.02 -20.86
C GLU A 172 -1.64 -9.15 -22.30
N TRP A 173 -0.41 -9.62 -22.46
CA TRP A 173 0.17 -9.95 -23.76
C TRP A 173 -0.13 -11.40 -24.13
N GLU A 174 -0.58 -11.62 -25.38
CA GLU A 174 -0.67 -12.97 -25.96
C GLU A 174 0.71 -13.62 -26.07
N THR A 175 1.70 -12.84 -26.52
CA THR A 175 3.12 -13.19 -26.48
C THR A 175 3.78 -12.38 -25.36
N PRO A 176 4.03 -12.97 -24.18
CA PRO A 176 4.59 -12.26 -23.04
C PRO A 176 5.92 -11.59 -23.34
N ARG A 177 6.22 -10.54 -22.57
CA ARG A 177 7.52 -9.86 -22.62
C ARG A 177 8.44 -10.43 -21.56
N ASP A 178 9.73 -10.37 -21.82
CA ASP A 178 10.74 -10.88 -20.92
C ASP A 178 11.56 -9.76 -20.30
N HIS A 179 12.05 -10.01 -19.09
CA HIS A 179 12.95 -9.16 -18.34
C HIS A 179 13.48 -9.95 -17.14
N ASP A 180 14.75 -9.73 -16.79
CA ASP A 180 15.46 -10.38 -15.67
C ASP A 180 14.74 -10.34 -14.31
N VAL A 181 13.73 -9.47 -14.15
CA VAL A 181 12.94 -9.41 -12.91
C VAL A 181 12.16 -10.69 -12.68
N LEU A 182 11.82 -11.44 -13.74
CA LEU A 182 11.08 -12.69 -13.69
C LEU A 182 11.94 -13.87 -13.20
N GLU A 183 13.26 -13.69 -13.22
CA GLU A 183 14.25 -14.63 -12.68
C GLU A 183 14.54 -14.37 -11.19
N ASN A 184 13.92 -13.36 -10.59
CA ASN A 184 14.07 -13.10 -9.16
C ASN A 184 13.56 -14.31 -8.35
N ARG A 185 14.44 -14.88 -7.51
CA ARG A 185 14.14 -16.05 -6.67
C ARG A 185 12.87 -15.94 -5.83
N LEU A 186 12.47 -14.72 -5.45
CA LEU A 186 11.26 -14.49 -4.67
C LEU A 186 9.99 -14.91 -5.41
N TRP A 187 9.98 -14.98 -6.74
CA TRP A 187 8.87 -15.58 -7.47
C TRP A 187 8.67 -17.07 -7.17
N HIS A 188 9.68 -17.77 -6.68
CA HIS A 188 9.60 -19.21 -6.36
C HIS A 188 9.60 -19.45 -4.85
N GLU A 189 10.40 -18.67 -4.11
CA GLU A 189 10.60 -18.84 -2.67
C GLU A 189 9.48 -18.21 -1.83
N HIS A 190 8.87 -17.12 -2.29
CA HIS A 190 7.88 -16.40 -1.50
C HIS A 190 6.48 -17.05 -1.61
N PRO A 191 5.84 -17.44 -0.48
CA PRO A 191 4.66 -18.31 -0.48
C PRO A 191 3.46 -17.70 -1.21
N ALA A 192 3.29 -16.39 -1.09
CA ALA A 192 2.21 -15.66 -1.75
C ALA A 192 2.58 -15.15 -3.14
N ALA A 193 3.86 -14.94 -3.47
CA ALA A 193 4.23 -14.31 -4.75
C ALA A 193 4.21 -15.32 -5.89
N ARG A 194 4.58 -16.58 -5.60
CA ARG A 194 4.63 -17.67 -6.57
C ARG A 194 3.35 -17.88 -7.38
N GLN A 195 2.19 -17.70 -6.76
CA GLN A 195 0.90 -17.87 -7.43
C GLN A 195 0.60 -16.76 -8.46
N TYR A 196 1.34 -15.66 -8.42
CA TYR A 196 1.15 -14.49 -9.30
C TYR A 196 2.27 -14.32 -10.33
N ARG A 197 3.31 -15.17 -10.34
CA ARG A 197 4.43 -15.07 -11.30
C ARG A 197 3.94 -15.06 -12.75
N ASP A 198 3.09 -16.02 -13.13
CA ASP A 198 2.64 -16.14 -14.52
C ASP A 198 1.73 -14.99 -14.94
N VAL A 199 0.93 -14.47 -14.01
CA VAL A 199 0.12 -13.26 -14.27
C VAL A 199 1.03 -12.04 -14.42
N ALA A 200 2.03 -11.90 -13.55
CA ALA A 200 3.02 -10.84 -13.65
C ALA A 200 3.78 -10.91 -14.99
N TRP A 201 4.16 -12.11 -15.44
CA TRP A 201 4.81 -12.30 -16.74
C TRP A 201 3.92 -11.83 -17.91
N ARG A 202 2.65 -12.23 -17.93
CA ARG A 202 1.70 -11.80 -18.97
C ARG A 202 1.36 -10.32 -18.93
N GLN A 203 1.47 -9.68 -17.76
CA GLN A 203 1.20 -8.25 -17.56
C GLN A 203 2.45 -7.37 -17.65
N LEU A 204 3.64 -7.95 -17.85
CA LEU A 204 4.87 -7.20 -17.94
C LEU A 204 4.89 -6.36 -19.22
N GLY A 205 5.19 -5.06 -19.09
CA GLY A 205 5.13 -4.11 -20.19
C GLY A 205 3.72 -3.58 -20.48
N THR A 206 2.82 -3.56 -19.49
CA THR A 206 1.45 -3.05 -19.65
C THR A 206 1.21 -1.80 -18.78
N SER A 207 0.43 -0.85 -19.29
CA SER A 207 0.10 0.38 -18.58
C SER A 207 -0.91 0.13 -17.46
N GLY A 208 -1.94 -0.67 -17.73
CA GLY A 208 -3.03 -0.90 -16.80
C GLY A 208 -4.18 0.11 -16.91
N SER A 209 -4.83 0.39 -15.78
CA SER A 209 -6.09 1.15 -15.69
C SER A 209 -6.08 2.09 -14.50
N GLY A 210 -7.11 2.93 -14.35
CA GLY A 210 -7.20 3.91 -13.28
C GLY A 210 -6.53 5.21 -13.70
N ASN A 211 -5.61 5.72 -12.87
CA ASN A 211 -4.81 6.90 -13.21
C ASN A 211 -3.53 6.56 -14.00
N HIS A 212 -3.38 5.32 -14.48
CA HIS A 212 -2.21 4.89 -15.25
C HIS A 212 -2.29 5.38 -16.70
N PHE A 213 -1.19 5.93 -17.20
CA PHE A 213 -1.09 6.45 -18.56
C PHE A 213 0.31 6.28 -19.14
N VAL A 214 0.41 6.40 -20.46
CA VAL A 214 1.67 6.56 -21.19
C VAL A 214 1.42 7.62 -22.25
N GLU A 215 2.20 8.69 -22.22
CA GLU A 215 1.98 9.86 -23.06
C GLU A 215 3.28 10.42 -23.61
N PHE A 216 3.15 11.10 -24.76
CA PHE A 216 4.21 11.95 -25.27
C PHE A 216 3.89 13.40 -24.96
N GLY A 217 4.93 14.18 -24.64
CA GLY A 217 4.80 15.60 -24.38
C GLY A 217 6.07 16.38 -24.73
N ALA A 218 5.97 17.70 -24.58
CA ALA A 218 7.12 18.59 -24.66
C ALA A 218 7.75 18.75 -23.26
N LEU A 219 9.03 18.40 -23.13
CA LEU A 219 9.83 18.69 -21.95
C LEU A 219 10.70 19.92 -22.23
N THR A 220 10.53 20.98 -21.44
CA THR A 220 11.44 22.13 -21.46
C THR A 220 12.43 22.02 -20.31
N VAL A 221 13.72 22.00 -20.67
CA VAL A 221 14.85 21.88 -19.75
C VAL A 221 15.54 23.24 -19.66
N THR A 222 15.58 23.82 -18.46
CA THR A 222 16.13 25.17 -18.21
C THR A 222 17.61 25.15 -17.83
N SER A 223 18.08 24.05 -17.27
CA SER A 223 19.48 23.80 -16.89
C SER A 223 19.82 22.35 -17.19
N GLU A 224 21.09 22.03 -17.46
CA GLU A 224 21.50 20.66 -17.73
C GLU A 224 21.04 19.70 -16.62
N ILE A 225 20.39 18.60 -17.01
CA ILE A 225 19.91 17.57 -16.09
C ILE A 225 20.82 16.33 -16.21
N PRO A 226 21.55 15.93 -15.16
CA PRO A 226 22.23 14.65 -15.14
C PRO A 226 21.21 13.52 -15.01
N SER A 227 21.37 12.46 -15.79
CA SER A 227 20.49 11.30 -15.73
C SER A 227 21.29 10.00 -15.85
N PRO A 228 20.76 8.86 -15.36
CA PRO A 228 21.43 7.57 -15.48
C PRO A 228 21.76 7.16 -16.93
N LEU A 229 21.02 7.69 -17.91
CA LEU A 229 21.17 7.36 -19.32
C LEU A 229 21.99 8.40 -20.12
N GLY A 230 22.46 9.47 -19.48
CA GLY A 230 23.15 10.57 -20.15
C GLY A 230 22.86 11.93 -19.52
N ARG A 231 23.26 12.99 -20.21
CA ARG A 231 23.00 14.39 -19.80
C ARG A 231 21.99 15.00 -20.76
N ILE A 232 21.00 15.70 -20.21
CA ILE A 232 19.99 16.40 -20.99
C ILE A 232 20.33 17.90 -20.94
N PRO A 233 20.85 18.51 -22.02
CA PRO A 233 21.17 19.93 -22.03
C PRO A 233 19.92 20.82 -22.02
N PRO A 234 20.05 22.13 -21.76
CA PRO A 234 18.94 23.07 -21.88
C PRO A 234 18.33 23.06 -23.29
N GLY A 235 17.00 23.05 -23.37
CA GLY A 235 16.27 22.97 -24.64
C GLY A 235 14.86 22.43 -24.46
N THR A 236 14.14 22.27 -25.58
CA THR A 236 12.80 21.68 -25.58
C THR A 236 12.81 20.39 -26.40
N TYR A 237 12.43 19.29 -25.76
CA TYR A 237 12.56 17.94 -26.30
C TYR A 237 11.23 17.20 -26.30
N LEU A 238 11.10 16.23 -27.21
CA LEU A 238 10.10 15.18 -27.10
C LEU A 238 10.43 14.30 -25.89
N ALA A 239 9.44 14.12 -25.01
CA ALA A 239 9.54 13.20 -23.88
C ALA A 239 8.40 12.18 -23.92
N LEU A 240 8.70 10.96 -23.48
CA LEU A 240 7.74 9.90 -23.17
C LEU A 240 7.65 9.79 -21.65
N LEU A 241 6.46 9.98 -21.08
CA LEU A 241 6.18 9.77 -19.67
C LEU A 241 5.22 8.59 -19.52
N SER A 242 5.54 7.68 -18.61
CA SER A 242 4.62 6.63 -18.18
C SER A 242 4.35 6.71 -16.69
N HIS A 243 3.11 6.45 -16.32
CA HIS A 243 2.63 6.28 -14.95
C HIS A 243 1.95 4.91 -14.85
N SER A 244 2.56 3.99 -14.11
CA SER A 244 2.04 2.65 -13.87
C SER A 244 2.64 2.11 -12.57
N GLY A 245 2.41 0.84 -12.26
CA GLY A 245 2.89 0.22 -11.03
C GLY A 245 3.11 -1.27 -11.16
N SER A 246 2.94 -1.98 -10.05
CA SER A 246 3.23 -3.42 -9.97
C SER A 246 2.07 -4.32 -10.41
N ARG A 247 1.07 -3.72 -11.08
CA ARG A 247 -0.07 -4.39 -11.71
C ARG A 247 -0.82 -5.29 -10.72
N ARG A 248 -1.39 -6.41 -11.18
CA ARG A 248 -2.17 -7.30 -10.31
C ARG A 248 -1.33 -7.84 -9.15
N PHE A 249 -0.05 -8.14 -9.39
CA PHE A 249 0.81 -8.70 -8.36
C PHE A 249 0.87 -7.81 -7.11
N GLY A 250 1.16 -6.51 -7.26
CA GLY A 250 1.20 -5.59 -6.12
C GLY A 250 -0.14 -5.45 -5.41
N LEU A 251 -1.24 -5.36 -6.17
CA LEU A 251 -2.60 -5.29 -5.62
C LEU A 251 -2.89 -6.49 -4.70
N GLU A 252 -2.54 -7.68 -5.16
CA GLU A 252 -2.82 -8.92 -4.42
C GLU A 252 -1.92 -9.03 -3.18
N MET A 253 -0.64 -8.63 -3.27
CA MET A 253 0.26 -8.57 -2.10
C MET A 253 -0.24 -7.56 -1.06
N ALA A 254 -0.62 -6.35 -1.47
CA ALA A 254 -1.16 -5.35 -0.57
C ALA A 254 -2.43 -5.86 0.13
N ASN A 255 -3.36 -6.45 -0.61
CA ASN A 255 -4.61 -6.97 -0.05
C ASN A 255 -4.40 -8.16 0.88
N TYR A 256 -3.53 -9.10 0.51
CA TYR A 256 -3.23 -10.28 1.33
C TYR A 256 -2.62 -9.87 2.67
N TYR A 257 -1.53 -9.10 2.65
CA TYR A 257 -0.83 -8.72 3.88
C TYR A 257 -1.59 -7.71 4.73
N THR A 258 -2.47 -6.90 4.13
CA THR A 258 -3.41 -6.09 4.90
C THR A 258 -4.38 -6.97 5.71
N LYS A 259 -4.94 -8.02 5.11
CA LYS A 259 -5.82 -8.95 5.83
C LYS A 259 -5.06 -9.62 6.98
N VAL A 260 -3.81 -10.04 6.76
CA VAL A 260 -2.95 -10.61 7.81
C VAL A 260 -2.72 -9.60 8.94
N ALA A 261 -2.35 -8.36 8.61
CA ALA A 261 -2.15 -7.30 9.60
C ALA A 261 -3.42 -7.04 10.43
N MET A 262 -4.56 -6.92 9.76
CA MET A 262 -5.86 -6.73 10.41
C MET A 262 -6.26 -7.89 11.33
N GLN A 263 -5.89 -9.12 10.98
CA GLN A 263 -6.13 -10.30 11.82
C GLN A 263 -5.23 -10.28 13.07
N ARG A 264 -3.95 -9.95 12.92
CA ARG A 264 -3.00 -9.82 14.05
C ARG A 264 -3.44 -8.70 15.01
N HIS A 265 -3.93 -7.60 14.46
CA HIS A 265 -4.46 -6.47 15.21
C HIS A 265 -5.99 -6.52 15.30
N ALA A 266 -6.56 -7.68 15.65
CA ALA A 266 -8.01 -7.94 15.70
C ALA A 266 -8.78 -6.90 16.52
N THR A 267 -8.18 -6.44 17.60
CA THR A 267 -8.73 -5.55 18.64
C THR A 267 -8.50 -4.05 18.37
N LEU A 268 -7.80 -3.67 17.29
CA LEU A 268 -7.71 -2.26 16.90
C LEU A 268 -9.12 -1.68 16.70
N PRO A 269 -9.38 -0.42 17.13
CA PRO A 269 -10.63 0.26 16.83
C PRO A 269 -10.92 0.28 15.33
N LYS A 270 -12.20 0.32 14.97
CA LYS A 270 -12.66 0.18 13.57
C LYS A 270 -12.03 1.22 12.64
N ASP A 271 -11.88 2.44 13.13
CA ASP A 271 -11.30 3.60 12.48
C ASP A 271 -9.76 3.54 12.36
N PHE A 272 -9.10 2.63 13.07
CA PHE A 272 -7.66 2.32 12.95
C PHE A 272 -7.41 1.03 12.18
N LYS A 273 -8.45 0.29 11.79
CA LYS A 273 -8.28 -1.06 11.24
C LYS A 273 -7.45 -1.09 9.96
N HIS A 274 -7.61 -0.08 9.10
CA HIS A 274 -6.84 0.07 7.86
C HIS A 274 -5.40 0.55 8.08
N LEU A 275 -5.02 0.83 9.33
CA LEU A 275 -3.66 1.19 9.77
C LEU A 275 -2.96 0.02 10.50
N ALA A 276 -3.54 -1.17 10.48
CA ALA A 276 -2.91 -2.36 11.05
C ALA A 276 -1.54 -2.62 10.38
N TRP A 277 -0.55 -3.00 11.19
CA TRP A 277 0.84 -3.13 10.78
C TRP A 277 1.34 -4.58 10.89
N LEU A 278 2.56 -4.78 10.41
CA LEU A 278 3.36 -5.99 10.56
C LEU A 278 4.74 -5.57 11.06
N ASN A 279 5.21 -6.16 12.15
CA ASN A 279 6.58 -5.94 12.63
C ASN A 279 7.57 -6.69 11.72
N LEU A 280 8.66 -6.04 11.31
CA LEU A 280 9.64 -6.62 10.39
C LEU A 280 10.46 -7.78 10.98
N ASP A 281 10.52 -7.89 12.31
CA ASP A 281 11.17 -9.02 13.00
C ASP A 281 10.27 -10.29 13.00
N GLU A 282 9.00 -10.14 12.62
CA GLU A 282 8.06 -11.26 12.51
C GLU A 282 7.97 -11.78 11.08
N GLU A 283 7.70 -13.07 10.92
CA GLU A 283 7.58 -13.75 9.62
C GLU A 283 6.71 -12.98 8.61
N ALA A 284 5.49 -12.60 8.99
CA ALA A 284 4.60 -11.88 8.08
C ALA A 284 5.12 -10.49 7.67
N GLY A 285 5.84 -9.80 8.54
CA GLY A 285 6.45 -8.51 8.21
C GLY A 285 7.64 -8.67 7.26
N ALA A 286 8.50 -9.65 7.52
CA ALA A 286 9.61 -10.00 6.64
C ALA A 286 9.12 -10.46 5.25
N GLU A 287 8.07 -11.29 5.19
CA GLU A 287 7.43 -11.69 3.95
C GLU A 287 6.84 -10.51 3.20
N TYR A 288 6.02 -9.67 3.83
CA TYR A 288 5.45 -8.51 3.17
C TYR A 288 6.55 -7.57 2.64
N TRP A 289 7.61 -7.36 3.42
CA TRP A 289 8.75 -6.55 2.98
C TRP A 289 9.41 -7.12 1.72
N ALA A 290 9.61 -8.43 1.65
CA ALA A 290 10.14 -9.11 0.48
C ALA A 290 9.18 -9.00 -0.73
N ALA A 291 7.88 -9.22 -0.53
CA ALA A 291 6.86 -9.09 -1.57
C ALA A 291 6.75 -7.64 -2.11
N MET A 292 6.75 -6.66 -1.20
CA MET A 292 6.76 -5.24 -1.54
C MET A 292 8.01 -4.87 -2.35
N THR A 293 9.17 -5.38 -1.93
CA THR A 293 10.45 -5.16 -2.64
C THR A 293 10.40 -5.77 -4.05
N LEU A 294 9.91 -6.99 -4.19
CA LEU A 294 9.72 -7.64 -5.50
C LEU A 294 8.75 -6.84 -6.38
N ALA A 295 7.65 -6.33 -5.81
CA ALA A 295 6.70 -5.49 -6.52
C ALA A 295 7.35 -4.17 -6.99
N GLY A 296 8.25 -3.61 -6.19
CA GLY A 296 9.09 -2.47 -6.57
C GLY A 296 9.97 -2.75 -7.79
N LEU A 297 10.70 -3.87 -7.77
CA LEU A 297 11.53 -4.30 -8.90
C LEU A 297 10.68 -4.55 -10.14
N TYR A 298 9.56 -5.24 -9.99
CA TYR A 298 8.63 -5.56 -11.08
C TYR A 298 8.02 -4.29 -11.68
N ALA A 299 7.62 -3.30 -10.87
CA ALA A 299 7.15 -2.02 -11.37
C ALA A 299 8.23 -1.31 -12.22
N SER A 300 9.48 -1.25 -11.75
CA SER A 300 10.57 -0.67 -12.54
C SER A 300 10.78 -1.39 -13.88
N ALA A 301 10.78 -2.73 -13.86
CA ALA A 301 10.89 -3.55 -15.05
C ALA A 301 9.71 -3.37 -16.01
N ASN A 302 8.49 -3.24 -15.49
CA ASN A 302 7.29 -2.96 -16.29
C ASN A 302 7.46 -1.67 -17.10
N HIS A 303 7.93 -0.61 -16.45
CA HIS A 303 8.25 0.66 -17.11
C HIS A 303 9.43 0.53 -18.09
N ALA A 304 10.46 -0.25 -17.74
CA ALA A 304 11.60 -0.51 -18.63
C ALA A 304 11.14 -1.15 -19.94
N VAL A 305 10.29 -2.18 -19.86
CA VAL A 305 9.73 -2.88 -21.02
C VAL A 305 8.83 -1.96 -21.86
N ILE A 306 7.96 -1.15 -21.24
CA ILE A 306 7.14 -0.16 -21.98
C ILE A 306 8.05 0.80 -22.76
N HIS A 307 9.03 1.39 -22.07
CA HIS A 307 9.91 2.39 -22.67
C HIS A 307 10.79 1.79 -23.77
N GLN A 308 11.36 0.60 -23.55
CA GLN A 308 12.25 -0.03 -24.53
C GLN A 308 11.51 -0.37 -25.83
N GLN A 309 10.31 -0.96 -25.74
CA GLN A 309 9.49 -1.27 -26.92
C GLN A 309 9.16 0.00 -27.73
N ILE A 310 8.84 1.10 -27.05
CA ILE A 310 8.54 2.38 -27.70
C ILE A 310 9.81 2.98 -28.32
N ILE A 311 10.95 2.91 -27.64
CA ILE A 311 12.25 3.35 -28.18
C ILE A 311 12.57 2.57 -29.47
N ASP A 312 12.44 1.24 -29.44
CA ASP A 312 12.73 0.38 -30.59
C ASP A 312 11.81 0.63 -31.78
N ALA A 313 10.52 0.90 -31.51
CA ALA A 313 9.54 1.24 -32.54
C ALA A 313 9.78 2.62 -33.16
N LEU A 314 10.19 3.61 -32.36
CA LEU A 314 10.43 4.98 -32.82
C LEU A 314 11.79 5.16 -33.50
N ARG A 315 12.81 4.42 -33.03
CA ARG A 315 14.22 4.54 -33.45
C ARG A 315 14.77 5.96 -33.33
N LEU A 316 14.31 6.70 -32.31
CA LEU A 316 14.81 8.02 -32.00
C LEU A 316 15.97 7.92 -30.99
N PRO A 317 17.04 8.73 -31.13
CA PRO A 317 18.11 8.74 -30.14
C PRO A 317 17.61 9.20 -28.77
N VAL A 318 18.07 8.55 -27.70
CA VAL A 318 17.73 8.90 -26.31
C VAL A 318 18.84 9.79 -25.73
N LEU A 319 18.45 10.90 -25.08
CA LEU A 319 19.37 11.80 -24.36
C LEU A 319 19.51 11.43 -22.89
N GLY A 320 18.42 10.96 -22.28
CA GLY A 320 18.35 10.73 -20.85
C GLY A 320 17.01 10.18 -20.40
N GLY A 321 16.88 9.94 -19.10
CA GLY A 321 15.62 9.52 -18.49
C GLY A 321 15.63 9.65 -16.98
N ILE A 322 14.44 9.75 -16.40
CA ILE A 322 14.22 9.94 -14.95
C ILE A 322 13.18 8.93 -14.51
N GLU A 323 13.31 8.39 -13.30
CA GLU A 323 12.34 7.48 -12.70
C GLU A 323 12.20 7.77 -11.21
N ASN A 324 10.97 7.81 -10.70
CA ASN A 324 10.67 7.93 -9.28
C ASN A 324 9.35 7.23 -8.95
N HIS A 325 9.28 6.61 -7.76
CA HIS A 325 8.06 5.97 -7.29
C HIS A 325 7.49 6.66 -6.05
N HIS A 326 6.16 6.66 -5.93
CA HIS A 326 5.43 7.47 -4.95
C HIS A 326 4.55 6.67 -3.97
N ASN A 327 4.54 5.33 -4.10
CA ASN A 327 3.82 4.40 -3.23
C ASN A 327 4.77 3.31 -2.73
N PHE A 328 5.49 3.53 -1.63
CA PHE A 328 6.47 2.56 -1.14
C PHE A 328 6.81 2.78 0.33
N ALA A 329 7.55 1.85 0.91
CA ALA A 329 8.19 2.03 2.22
C ALA A 329 9.70 1.80 2.12
N TRP A 330 10.48 2.64 2.80
CA TRP A 330 11.94 2.58 2.81
C TRP A 330 12.47 2.55 4.24
N LYS A 331 13.64 1.94 4.43
CA LYS A 331 14.44 2.13 5.64
C LYS A 331 15.19 3.45 5.52
N GLU A 332 14.98 4.36 6.44
CA GLU A 332 15.63 5.68 6.47
C GLU A 332 16.05 6.07 7.88
N ILE A 333 17.04 6.95 7.99
CA ILE A 333 17.41 7.58 9.25
C ILE A 333 16.59 8.87 9.42
N VAL A 334 15.71 8.89 10.42
CA VAL A 334 14.92 10.09 10.80
C VAL A 334 15.23 10.40 12.25
N ASP A 335 15.65 11.64 12.53
CA ASP A 335 16.02 12.11 13.86
C ASP A 335 17.06 11.20 14.57
N GLY A 336 18.01 10.66 13.79
CA GLY A 336 19.09 9.79 14.29
C GLY A 336 18.70 8.33 14.51
N ARG A 337 17.48 7.91 14.14
CA ARG A 337 16.96 6.55 14.30
C ARG A 337 16.62 5.92 12.95
N GLU A 338 16.97 4.64 12.74
CA GLU A 338 16.45 3.86 11.61
C GLU A 338 14.95 3.58 11.79
N VAL A 339 14.16 3.96 10.80
CA VAL A 339 12.69 3.83 10.78
C VAL A 339 12.21 3.37 9.41
N ILE A 340 10.96 2.92 9.36
CA ILE A 340 10.27 2.56 8.11
C ILE A 340 9.41 3.74 7.66
N VAL A 341 9.82 4.39 6.59
CA VAL A 341 9.14 5.57 6.04
C VAL A 341 8.20 5.14 4.92
N HIS A 342 6.90 5.20 5.19
CA HIS A 342 5.84 4.99 4.22
C HIS A 342 5.59 6.28 3.46
N ARG A 343 5.53 6.21 2.14
CA ARG A 343 5.01 7.30 1.29
C ARG A 343 3.92 6.76 0.41
N LYS A 344 2.77 7.43 0.41
CA LYS A 344 1.62 7.09 -0.43
C LYS A 344 1.17 8.33 -1.19
N GLY A 345 1.36 8.33 -2.50
CA GLY A 345 1.27 9.53 -3.33
C GLY A 345 2.28 10.60 -2.89
N ALA A 346 3.46 10.20 -2.40
CA ALA A 346 4.51 11.14 -2.03
C ALA A 346 5.88 10.61 -2.47
N THR A 347 6.71 11.49 -3.01
CA THR A 347 8.00 11.13 -3.62
C THR A 347 9.15 11.47 -2.67
N PRO A 348 10.22 10.64 -2.59
CA PRO A 348 11.47 11.04 -1.94
C PRO A 348 12.03 12.32 -2.56
N ALA A 349 12.48 13.26 -1.72
CA ALA A 349 13.01 14.57 -2.13
C ALA A 349 14.38 14.82 -1.48
N GLY A 350 15.26 13.81 -1.54
CA GLY A 350 16.63 13.94 -1.06
C GLY A 350 17.42 14.96 -1.89
N GLN A 351 18.49 15.50 -1.32
CA GLN A 351 19.37 16.40 -2.05
C GLN A 351 19.88 15.72 -3.34
N ASP A 352 19.82 16.46 -4.45
CA ASP A 352 20.23 16.01 -5.79
C ASP A 352 19.44 14.81 -6.36
N VAL A 353 18.32 14.42 -5.74
CA VAL A 353 17.41 13.38 -6.25
C VAL A 353 16.37 14.03 -7.16
N LEU A 354 16.39 13.67 -8.45
CA LEU A 354 15.37 14.10 -9.40
C LEU A 354 14.03 13.42 -9.10
N GLY A 355 12.95 14.20 -9.17
CA GLY A 355 11.59 13.70 -9.04
C GLY A 355 10.70 14.23 -10.17
N VAL A 356 9.78 13.39 -10.64
CA VAL A 356 8.69 13.78 -11.53
C VAL A 356 7.43 13.94 -10.69
N ILE A 357 6.78 15.08 -10.82
CA ILE A 357 5.46 15.36 -10.24
C ILE A 357 4.45 15.32 -11.38
N PRO A 358 3.74 14.19 -11.57
CA PRO A 358 2.76 14.12 -12.65
C PRO A 358 1.57 15.03 -12.33
N GLY A 359 0.99 15.63 -13.37
CA GLY A 359 -0.34 16.25 -13.29
C GLY A 359 -1.44 15.18 -13.29
N SER A 360 -2.59 15.50 -13.86
CA SER A 360 -3.59 14.50 -14.23
C SER A 360 -3.62 14.31 -15.75
N MET A 361 -4.18 13.19 -16.22
CA MET A 361 -4.43 12.94 -17.65
C MET A 361 -5.29 14.02 -18.34
N THR A 362 -5.93 14.90 -17.56
CA THR A 362 -6.85 15.93 -18.04
C THR A 362 -6.33 17.34 -17.83
N ALA A 363 -5.14 17.50 -17.24
CA ALA A 363 -4.58 18.79 -16.84
C ALA A 363 -3.75 19.44 -17.94
#